data_AF-A0A538BYF5-F1
#
_entry.id   AF-A0A538BYF5-F1
#
_cell.length_a   1.000
_cell.length_b   1.000
_cell.length_c   1.000
_cell.angle_alpha   90.00
_cell.angle_beta   90.00
_cell.angle_gamma   90.00
#
_symmetry.space_group_name_H-M   'P 1'
#
loop_
_entity.id
_entity.type
_entity.pdbx_description
1 polymer ?
#
loop_
_entity_poly.entity_id
_entity_poly.type
_entity_poly.pdbx_seq_one_letter_code
_entity_poly.pdbx_strand_id
1 'polypeptide(L)'
;MHGVPARAVLLLSSRWPDRTPGSHRGAPVLTGVRGDTEVADPSVGRVPDLRAAIDQVRAGIARACDRAGRTSNEVVLVAVTKTVSIEAIRTARTMGLEHFAENYAGELAEKAPLVPATWHFVGKLQTGTAPRVADHADVVHSAEPGRALERMAARAARRGKQIRCLVQVDFTGRRQGVSPEEVVEFLGTAEGLAGIEPVGLMTLPPWTEDPEATRPWFAKLRELRDQLREVRPGLTELSMGMSGDYEVAVEEGATMVRVGTALFGPRPPDRVPDSDRSPGRRGPR
;
A
#
# COMPACT_ATOMS: atom_id res chain seq x y z
N MET A 1 -25.02 44.11 -10.46
CA MET A 1 -24.12 45.27 -10.54
C MET A 1 -23.36 45.35 -9.23
N HIS A 2 -22.02 45.31 -9.30
CA HIS A 2 -21.02 45.62 -8.26
C HIS A 2 -20.97 44.67 -7.04
N GLY A 3 -19.84 44.12 -6.62
CA GLY A 3 -18.44 44.29 -7.01
C GLY A 3 -17.58 43.50 -6.04
N VAL A 4 -16.57 42.79 -6.56
CA VAL A 4 -15.53 42.10 -5.79
C VAL A 4 -14.65 43.12 -5.06
N PRO A 5 -14.04 42.77 -3.93
CA PRO A 5 -12.64 43.15 -3.75
C PRO A 5 -11.73 41.98 -3.40
N ALA A 6 -10.51 42.13 -3.89
CA ALA A 6 -9.42 41.18 -3.84
C ALA A 6 -8.47 41.43 -2.66
N ARG A 7 -7.78 40.34 -2.27
CA ARG A 7 -6.40 40.22 -1.77
C ARG A 7 -5.96 40.98 -0.51
N ALA A 8 -5.45 40.22 0.45
CA ALA A 8 -4.22 40.55 1.16
C ALA A 8 -3.37 39.28 1.38
N VAL A 9 -2.17 39.30 0.81
CA VAL A 9 -1.08 38.36 1.01
C VAL A 9 -0.26 38.87 2.20
N LEU A 10 -0.01 38.04 3.21
CA LEU A 10 0.89 38.35 4.31
C LEU A 10 2.08 37.39 4.29
N LEU A 11 3.18 37.90 3.75
CA LEU A 11 4.53 37.35 3.91
C LEU A 11 5.04 37.73 5.31
N LEU A 12 5.44 36.73 6.10
CA LEU A 12 6.22 36.95 7.32
C LEU A 12 7.58 36.31 7.14
N SER A 13 8.55 37.16 6.81
CA SER A 13 9.98 36.93 6.89
C SER A 13 10.46 37.16 8.32
N SER A 14 11.07 36.18 8.97
CA SER A 14 11.86 36.38 10.18
C SER A 14 13.35 36.21 9.90
N ARG A 15 14.05 37.33 10.07
CA ARG A 15 15.46 37.58 9.87
C ARG A 15 16.32 36.86 10.92
N TRP A 16 17.47 36.35 10.48
CA TRP A 16 18.60 35.99 11.34
C TRP A 16 19.56 37.21 11.44
N PRO A 17 20.23 37.43 12.57
CA PRO A 17 21.10 38.59 12.75
C PRO A 17 22.51 38.41 12.16
N ASP A 18 22.99 39.52 11.60
CA ASP A 18 24.33 39.81 11.11
C ASP A 18 25.44 39.61 12.16
N ARG A 19 26.58 39.05 11.73
CA ARG A 19 27.91 39.33 12.30
C ARG A 19 29.00 39.22 11.21
N THR A 20 29.67 40.33 10.96
CA THR A 20 31.03 40.44 10.37
C THR A 20 31.76 41.59 11.11
N PRO A 21 33.08 41.86 10.92
CA PRO A 21 34.12 41.14 10.16
C PRO A 21 35.43 40.91 10.93
N GLY A 22 36.33 40.10 10.35
CA GLY A 22 37.74 40.02 10.76
C GLY A 22 38.61 39.55 9.60
N SER A 23 39.27 40.49 8.93
CA SER A 23 40.22 40.28 7.84
C SER A 23 41.55 39.74 8.35
N HIS A 24 42.17 38.76 7.68
CA HIS A 24 43.63 38.73 7.48
C HIS A 24 44.00 37.90 6.24
N ARG A 25 45.02 38.40 5.54
CA ARG A 25 45.57 38.00 4.24
C ARG A 25 46.39 36.71 4.36
N GLY A 26 46.49 35.95 3.27
CA GLY A 26 47.55 34.98 3.06
C GLY A 26 47.18 33.86 2.09
N ALA A 27 47.50 34.02 0.81
CA ALA A 27 47.68 32.90 -0.11
C ALA A 27 49.02 32.19 0.22
N PRO A 28 49.21 30.91 -0.16
CA PRO A 28 49.67 30.64 -1.52
C PRO A 28 49.01 29.45 -2.22
N VAL A 29 49.18 29.50 -3.54
CA VAL A 29 48.90 28.50 -4.57
C VAL A 29 49.56 27.16 -4.26
N LEU A 30 48.82 26.06 -4.40
CA LEU A 30 49.38 24.78 -4.82
C LEU A 30 48.42 24.07 -5.81
N THR A 31 49.01 23.78 -6.97
CA THR A 31 48.55 22.99 -8.11
C THR A 31 48.17 21.56 -7.72
N GLY A 32 47.11 21.01 -8.34
CA GLY A 32 46.82 19.58 -8.27
C GLY A 32 45.50 19.19 -8.90
N VAL A 33 45.45 19.14 -10.23
CA VAL A 33 44.39 18.45 -10.98
C VAL A 33 44.50 16.95 -10.70
N ARG A 34 43.49 16.35 -10.07
CA ARG A 34 43.13 14.93 -10.26
C ARG A 34 41.61 14.81 -10.19
N GLY A 35 41.04 14.20 -11.23
CA GLY A 35 39.62 14.13 -11.46
C GLY A 35 38.90 13.33 -10.40
N ASP A 36 37.76 13.89 -9.98
CA ASP A 36 36.72 13.20 -9.24
C ASP A 36 36.08 12.16 -10.17
N THR A 37 36.66 10.96 -10.21
CA THR A 37 35.87 9.77 -10.53
C THR A 37 35.32 9.25 -9.22
N GLU A 38 34.10 9.68 -8.91
CA GLU A 38 33.24 9.07 -7.93
C GLU A 38 33.08 7.60 -8.34
N VAL A 39 33.83 6.72 -7.68
CA VAL A 39 33.77 5.27 -7.91
C VAL A 39 32.46 4.82 -7.30
N ALA A 40 31.42 4.72 -8.13
CA ALA A 40 30.16 4.11 -7.75
C ALA A 40 30.42 2.69 -7.24
N ASP A 41 29.99 2.42 -6.01
CA ASP A 41 30.04 1.11 -5.37
C ASP A 41 29.21 0.11 -6.20
N PRO A 42 29.81 -0.95 -6.77
CA PRO A 42 29.12 -1.93 -7.62
C PRO A 42 28.17 -2.85 -6.83
N SER A 43 28.03 -2.68 -5.51
CA SER A 43 27.12 -3.46 -4.66
C SER A 43 25.74 -2.81 -4.44
N VAL A 44 25.50 -1.60 -4.95
CA VAL A 44 24.17 -0.98 -4.93
C VAL A 44 23.42 -1.42 -6.19
N GLY A 45 22.59 -2.46 -6.05
CA GLY A 45 21.70 -2.90 -7.11
C GLY A 45 20.97 -1.70 -7.73
N ARG A 46 21.05 -1.55 -9.06
CA ARG A 46 20.47 -0.44 -9.81
C ARG A 46 19.00 -0.28 -9.40
N VAL A 47 18.70 0.77 -8.62
CA VAL A 47 17.33 1.14 -8.31
C VAL A 47 16.63 1.29 -9.66
N PRO A 48 15.51 0.58 -9.92
CA PRO A 48 14.80 0.73 -11.17
C PRO A 48 14.52 2.21 -11.43
N ASP A 49 14.55 2.62 -12.70
CA ASP A 49 13.95 3.90 -13.05
C ASP A 49 12.46 3.80 -12.70
N LEU A 50 12.11 4.40 -11.56
CA LEU A 50 10.79 4.28 -10.96
C LEU A 50 9.71 4.81 -11.90
N ARG A 51 10.02 5.81 -12.72
CA ARG A 51 9.07 6.32 -13.72
C ARG A 51 8.82 5.28 -14.80
N ALA A 52 9.88 4.72 -15.39
CA ALA A 52 9.76 3.67 -16.39
C ALA A 52 9.01 2.44 -15.83
N ALA A 53 9.27 2.07 -14.58
CA ALA A 53 8.58 0.98 -13.89
C ALA A 53 7.07 1.26 -13.70
N ILE A 54 6.71 2.46 -13.24
CA ILE A 54 5.30 2.88 -13.11
C ILE A 54 4.60 2.85 -14.48
N ASP A 55 5.24 3.39 -15.52
CA ASP A 55 4.68 3.47 -16.86
C ASP A 55 4.50 2.06 -17.46
N GLN A 56 5.45 1.15 -17.23
CA GLN A 56 5.36 -0.24 -17.65
C GLN A 56 4.18 -0.98 -16.99
N VAL A 57 4.00 -0.84 -15.67
CA VAL A 57 2.89 -1.47 -14.94
C VAL A 57 1.55 -0.90 -15.39
N ARG A 58 1.44 0.43 -15.53
CA ARG A 58 0.22 1.08 -16.03
C ARG A 58 -0.13 0.62 -17.45
N ALA A 59 0.87 0.49 -18.32
CA ALA A 59 0.67 -0.04 -19.67
C ALA A 59 0.21 -1.51 -19.64
N GLY A 60 0.73 -2.34 -18.73
CA GLY A 60 0.24 -3.71 -18.53
C GLY A 60 -1.22 -3.77 -18.09
N ILE A 61 -1.60 -2.93 -17.12
CA ILE A 61 -3.00 -2.80 -16.68
C ILE A 61 -3.89 -2.39 -17.85
N ALA A 62 -3.48 -1.39 -18.64
CA ALA A 62 -4.25 -0.93 -19.80
C ALA A 62 -4.45 -2.04 -20.83
N ARG A 63 -3.38 -2.74 -21.22
CA ARG A 63 -3.48 -3.87 -22.17
C ARG A 63 -4.39 -4.99 -21.66
N ALA A 64 -4.32 -5.31 -20.37
CA ALA A 64 -5.18 -6.34 -19.78
C ALA A 64 -6.65 -5.89 -19.74
N CYS A 65 -6.91 -4.61 -19.46
CA CYS A 65 -8.26 -4.04 -19.56
C CYS A 65 -8.80 -4.11 -20.98
N ASP A 66 -7.99 -3.76 -21.99
CA ASP A 66 -8.38 -3.81 -23.40
C ASP A 66 -8.78 -5.24 -23.82
N ARG A 67 -7.99 -6.25 -23.43
CA ARG A 67 -8.31 -7.67 -23.68
C ARG A 67 -9.61 -8.11 -23.02
N ALA A 68 -9.95 -7.54 -21.87
CA ALA A 68 -11.16 -7.85 -21.11
C ALA A 68 -12.37 -6.98 -21.47
N GLY A 69 -12.24 -6.04 -22.40
CA GLY A 69 -13.30 -5.08 -22.73
C GLY A 69 -13.64 -4.11 -21.59
N ARG A 70 -12.65 -3.77 -20.76
CA ARG A 70 -12.76 -2.89 -19.59
C ARG A 70 -11.98 -1.60 -19.77
N THR A 71 -12.22 -0.63 -18.91
CA THR A 71 -11.48 0.63 -18.88
C THR A 71 -10.44 0.64 -17.76
N SER A 72 -9.24 1.17 -18.04
CA SER A 72 -8.10 1.11 -17.11
C SER A 72 -8.29 1.90 -15.81
N ASN A 73 -9.22 2.86 -15.78
CA ASN A 73 -9.61 3.60 -14.58
C ASN A 73 -10.45 2.77 -13.59
N GLU A 74 -10.94 1.60 -13.99
CA GLU A 74 -11.59 0.64 -13.08
C GLU A 74 -10.59 -0.12 -12.21
N VAL A 75 -9.29 -0.01 -12.50
CA VAL A 75 -8.23 -0.75 -11.80
C VAL A 75 -7.32 0.20 -11.06
N VAL A 76 -7.33 0.09 -9.74
CA VAL A 76 -6.42 0.80 -8.85
C VAL A 76 -5.09 0.05 -8.76
N LEU A 77 -4.01 0.73 -9.13
CA LEU A 77 -2.65 0.28 -8.86
C LEU A 77 -2.29 0.61 -7.41
N VAL A 78 -2.23 -0.40 -6.56
CA VAL A 78 -1.80 -0.28 -5.17
C VAL A 78 -0.32 -0.61 -5.07
N ALA A 79 0.52 0.40 -4.83
CA ALA A 79 1.97 0.25 -4.73
C ALA A 79 2.36 -0.31 -3.35
N VAL A 80 2.90 -1.53 -3.30
CA VAL A 80 3.33 -2.18 -2.05
C VAL A 80 4.71 -1.65 -1.67
N THR A 81 4.80 -0.97 -0.53
CA THR A 81 5.96 -0.17 -0.12
C THR A 81 6.71 -0.72 1.11
N LYS A 82 6.40 -1.96 1.52
CA LYS A 82 7.15 -2.62 2.61
C LYS A 82 8.64 -2.59 2.30
N THR A 83 9.46 -2.20 3.27
CA THR A 83 10.92 -2.04 3.12
C THR A 83 11.40 -0.97 2.13
N VAL A 84 10.48 -0.17 1.55
CA VAL A 84 10.81 0.98 0.69
C VAL A 84 10.98 2.23 1.54
N SER A 85 12.00 3.04 1.25
CA SER A 85 12.29 4.27 1.98
C SER A 85 11.24 5.35 1.77
N ILE A 86 11.11 6.26 2.72
CA ILE A 86 10.13 7.35 2.65
C ILE A 86 10.41 8.30 1.48
N GLU A 87 11.68 8.50 1.11
CA GLU A 87 12.10 9.32 -0.03
C GLU A 87 11.63 8.71 -1.36
N ALA A 88 11.73 7.39 -1.51
CA ALA A 88 11.23 6.68 -2.68
C ALA A 88 9.70 6.75 -2.77
N ILE A 89 8.98 6.64 -1.64
CA ILE A 89 7.51 6.78 -1.60
C ILE A 89 7.10 8.22 -1.95
N ARG A 90 7.79 9.24 -1.43
CA ARG A 90 7.55 10.64 -1.80
C ARG A 90 7.77 10.86 -3.29
N THR A 91 8.84 10.31 -3.84
CA THR A 91 9.13 10.38 -5.28
C THR A 91 8.01 9.70 -6.07
N ALA A 92 7.61 8.48 -5.72
CA ALA A 92 6.47 7.77 -6.30
C ALA A 92 5.17 8.60 -6.26
N ARG A 93 4.90 9.30 -5.15
CA ARG A 93 3.73 10.17 -5.01
C ARG A 93 3.76 11.33 -6.00
N THR A 94 4.92 11.98 -6.19
CA THR A 94 5.08 13.05 -7.19
C THR A 94 4.96 12.55 -8.64
N MET A 95 5.15 11.24 -8.87
CA MET A 95 4.93 10.59 -10.17
C MET A 95 3.47 10.13 -10.38
N GLY A 96 2.58 10.46 -9.44
CA GLY A 96 1.14 10.24 -9.55
C GLY A 96 0.66 8.88 -9.03
N LEU A 97 1.46 8.16 -8.24
CA LEU A 97 0.93 7.04 -7.45
C LEU A 97 0.18 7.57 -6.23
N GLU A 98 -1.06 7.11 -6.03
CA GLU A 98 -1.96 7.65 -4.99
C GLU A 98 -2.32 6.62 -3.91
N HIS A 99 -2.11 5.34 -4.20
CA HIS A 99 -2.44 4.23 -3.33
C HIS A 99 -1.16 3.49 -2.94
N PHE A 100 -0.85 3.48 -1.65
CA PHE A 100 0.30 2.76 -1.08
C PHE A 100 -0.15 1.70 -0.10
N ALA A 101 0.55 0.57 -0.06
CA ALA A 101 0.24 -0.54 0.81
C ALA A 101 1.41 -0.96 1.68
N GLU A 102 1.13 -1.20 2.96
CA GLU A 102 2.07 -1.78 3.92
C GLU A 102 1.62 -3.13 4.44
N ASN A 103 2.60 -3.98 4.70
CA ASN A 103 2.40 -5.29 5.36
C ASN A 103 2.57 -5.20 6.87
N TYR A 104 3.29 -4.18 7.34
CA TYR A 104 3.69 -4.01 8.73
C TYR A 104 3.02 -2.77 9.28
N ALA A 105 2.29 -2.93 10.38
CA ALA A 105 1.55 -1.85 11.03
C ALA A 105 2.49 -0.76 11.59
N GLY A 106 3.72 -1.12 11.95
CA GLY A 106 4.77 -0.18 12.32
C GLY A 106 5.20 0.71 11.16
N GLU A 107 5.55 0.11 10.01
CA GLU A 107 5.90 0.88 8.80
C GLU A 107 4.73 1.75 8.34
N LEU A 108 3.49 1.25 8.40
CA LEU A 108 2.30 2.03 8.13
C LEU A 108 2.20 3.26 9.04
N ALA A 109 2.35 3.08 10.35
CA ALA A 109 2.26 4.18 11.32
C ALA A 109 3.39 5.21 11.17
N GLU A 110 4.57 4.78 10.74
CA GLU A 110 5.70 5.66 10.46
C GLU A 110 5.51 6.46 9.17
N LYS A 111 5.07 5.80 8.10
CA LYS A 111 5.06 6.38 6.75
C LYS A 111 3.78 7.15 6.43
N ALA A 112 2.62 6.68 6.88
CA ALA A 112 1.34 7.27 6.51
C ALA A 112 1.18 8.76 6.87
N PRO A 113 1.62 9.21 8.06
CA PRO A 113 1.56 10.64 8.40
C PRO A 113 2.46 11.53 7.53
N LEU A 114 3.44 10.96 6.83
CA LEU A 114 4.50 11.70 6.13
C LEU A 114 4.23 11.88 4.62
N VAL A 115 3.27 11.13 4.06
CA VAL A 115 2.91 11.19 2.64
C VAL A 115 1.38 11.16 2.47
N PRO A 116 0.78 12.23 1.93
CA PRO A 116 -0.66 12.29 1.69
C PRO A 116 -1.04 11.39 0.51
N ALA A 117 -1.74 10.31 0.82
CA ALA A 117 -2.15 9.24 -0.09
C ALA A 117 -3.25 8.40 0.55
N THR A 118 -3.85 7.49 -0.22
CA THR A 118 -4.69 6.43 0.34
C THR A 118 -3.79 5.29 0.82
N TRP A 119 -3.89 4.96 2.10
CA TRP A 119 -3.07 3.94 2.72
C TRP A 119 -3.84 2.63 2.92
N HIS A 120 -3.27 1.58 2.34
CA HIS A 120 -3.78 0.22 2.40
C HIS A 120 -2.96 -0.59 3.40
N PHE A 121 -3.62 -1.41 4.21
CA PHE A 121 -2.97 -2.46 4.98
C PHE A 121 -3.28 -3.82 4.34
N VAL A 122 -2.23 -4.52 3.90
CA VAL A 122 -2.33 -5.79 3.17
C VAL A 122 -1.59 -6.94 3.87
N GLY A 123 -1.08 -6.68 5.07
CA GLY A 123 -0.42 -7.67 5.93
C GLY A 123 -1.38 -8.40 6.85
N LYS A 124 -0.83 -9.28 7.69
CA LYS A 124 -1.61 -9.99 8.71
C LYS A 124 -2.04 -9.04 9.83
N LEU A 125 -3.34 -8.91 10.06
CA LEU A 125 -3.86 -8.21 11.25
C LEU A 125 -3.46 -8.96 12.52
N GLN A 126 -2.96 -8.23 13.50
CA GLN A 126 -2.59 -8.76 14.80
C GLN A 126 -3.22 -7.91 15.91
N THR A 127 -3.72 -8.56 16.96
CA THR A 127 -4.42 -7.87 18.06
C THR A 127 -3.56 -6.79 18.73
N GLY A 128 -2.24 -6.98 18.80
CA GLY A 128 -1.33 -6.00 19.40
C GLY A 128 -1.17 -4.71 18.58
N THR A 129 -1.19 -4.82 17.26
CA THR A 129 -0.92 -3.72 16.32
C THR A 129 -2.16 -3.18 15.61
N ALA A 130 -3.32 -3.85 15.75
CA ALA A 130 -4.62 -3.40 15.23
C ALA A 130 -4.94 -1.92 15.50
N PRO A 131 -4.61 -1.31 16.67
CA PRO A 131 -4.81 0.11 16.86
C PRO A 131 -4.02 1.01 15.90
N ARG A 132 -2.79 0.63 15.54
CA ARG A 132 -1.98 1.38 14.55
C ARG A 132 -2.61 1.32 13.18
N VAL A 133 -3.08 0.13 12.77
CA VAL A 133 -3.82 -0.02 11.52
C VAL A 133 -5.07 0.85 11.53
N ALA A 134 -5.83 0.86 12.62
CA ALA A 134 -7.04 1.67 12.74
C ALA A 134 -6.79 3.19 12.64
N ASP A 135 -5.63 3.65 13.12
CA ASP A 135 -5.28 5.07 13.08
C ASP A 135 -4.84 5.52 11.68
N HIS A 136 -4.14 4.66 10.95
CA HIS A 136 -3.37 5.07 9.76
C HIS A 136 -3.83 4.46 8.43
N ALA A 137 -4.58 3.36 8.43
CA ALA A 137 -5.14 2.79 7.20
C ALA A 137 -6.46 3.46 6.81
N ASP A 138 -6.69 3.54 5.51
CA ASP A 138 -7.96 3.87 4.88
C ASP A 138 -8.65 2.60 4.35
N VAL A 139 -7.85 1.62 3.90
CA VAL A 139 -8.33 0.34 3.36
C VAL A 139 -7.57 -0.84 3.99
N VAL A 140 -8.26 -1.90 4.35
CA VAL A 140 -7.67 -3.14 4.91
C VAL A 140 -8.07 -4.33 4.06
N HIS A 141 -7.10 -5.07 3.55
CA HIS A 141 -7.32 -6.15 2.57
C HIS A 141 -7.39 -7.54 3.19
N SER A 142 -7.07 -7.64 4.48
CA SER A 142 -6.84 -8.88 5.21
C SER A 142 -7.88 -9.10 6.30
N ALA A 143 -9.13 -8.72 6.06
CA ALA A 143 -10.18 -8.87 7.06
C ALA A 143 -10.54 -10.36 7.19
N GLU A 144 -10.46 -10.86 8.41
CA GLU A 144 -10.84 -12.22 8.81
C GLU A 144 -11.41 -12.19 10.24
N PRO A 145 -12.19 -13.20 10.65
CA PRO A 145 -12.73 -13.28 12.01
C PRO A 145 -11.65 -13.19 13.09
N GLY A 146 -11.95 -12.45 14.16
CA GLY A 146 -11.17 -12.50 15.40
C GLY A 146 -10.91 -11.14 16.04
N ARG A 147 -10.30 -11.21 17.23
CA ARG A 147 -10.07 -10.07 18.13
C ARG A 147 -9.29 -8.92 17.50
N ALA A 148 -8.45 -9.19 16.49
CA ALA A 148 -7.69 -8.15 15.81
C ALA A 148 -8.61 -7.23 15.01
N LEU A 149 -9.55 -7.79 14.24
CA LEU A 149 -10.53 -7.04 13.48
C LEU A 149 -11.48 -6.25 14.39
N GLU A 150 -12.02 -6.91 15.42
CA GLU A 150 -12.91 -6.27 16.41
C GLU A 150 -12.22 -5.08 17.08
N ARG A 151 -10.96 -5.25 17.51
CA ARG A 151 -10.18 -4.19 18.15
C ARG A 151 -9.87 -3.04 17.18
N MET A 152 -9.60 -3.34 15.91
CA MET A 152 -9.39 -2.33 14.87
C MET A 152 -10.67 -1.54 14.63
N ALA A 153 -11.80 -2.22 14.42
CA ALA A 153 -13.10 -1.60 14.20
C ALA A 153 -13.53 -0.73 15.39
N ALA A 154 -13.45 -1.24 16.62
CA ALA A 154 -13.77 -0.46 17.82
C ALA A 154 -12.85 0.76 18.01
N ARG A 155 -11.61 0.69 17.51
CA ARG A 155 -10.67 1.82 17.55
C ARG A 155 -10.98 2.86 16.47
N ALA A 156 -11.35 2.43 15.27
CA ALA A 156 -11.77 3.30 14.17
C ALA A 156 -13.06 4.05 14.50
N ALA A 157 -14.07 3.33 15.01
CA ALA A 157 -15.34 3.91 15.45
C ALA A 157 -15.16 5.02 16.50
N ARG A 158 -14.31 4.78 17.52
CA ARG A 158 -13.99 5.80 18.55
C ARG A 158 -13.29 7.04 18.00
N ARG A 159 -12.71 6.99 16.80
CA ARG A 159 -12.11 8.14 16.11
C ARG A 159 -13.02 8.76 15.06
N GLY A 160 -14.25 8.25 14.91
CA GLY A 160 -15.14 8.66 13.82
C GLY A 160 -14.60 8.29 12.44
N LYS A 161 -13.73 7.28 12.33
CA LYS A 161 -13.27 6.72 11.05
C LYS A 161 -14.12 5.51 10.68
N GLN A 162 -14.33 5.34 9.38
CA GLN A 162 -14.85 4.13 8.79
C GLN A 162 -13.78 3.60 7.84
N ILE A 163 -13.26 2.40 8.12
CA ILE A 163 -12.19 1.79 7.34
C ILE A 163 -12.82 0.83 6.33
N ARG A 164 -12.51 1.02 5.04
CA ARG A 164 -12.94 0.09 4.00
C ARG A 164 -12.20 -1.23 4.18
N CYS A 165 -12.91 -2.34 4.16
CA CYS A 165 -12.36 -3.67 4.39
C CYS A 165 -12.68 -4.61 3.23
N LEU A 166 -11.70 -5.42 2.84
CA LEU A 166 -11.90 -6.56 1.95
C LEU A 166 -11.69 -7.85 2.73
N VAL A 167 -12.61 -8.79 2.56
CA VAL A 167 -12.51 -10.13 3.16
C VAL A 167 -11.45 -10.92 2.43
N GLN A 168 -10.45 -11.42 3.16
CA GLN A 168 -9.45 -12.30 2.57
C GLN A 168 -10.00 -13.72 2.49
N VAL A 169 -10.20 -14.23 1.28
CA VAL A 169 -10.73 -15.57 1.01
C VAL A 169 -9.59 -16.52 0.71
N ASP A 170 -9.54 -17.64 1.44
CA ASP A 170 -8.60 -18.74 1.20
C ASP A 170 -9.28 -19.94 0.55
N PHE A 171 -9.09 -20.10 -0.76
CA PHE A 171 -9.58 -21.26 -1.52
C PHE A 171 -8.71 -22.52 -1.34
N THR A 172 -7.58 -22.43 -0.64
CA THR A 172 -6.64 -23.55 -0.48
C THR A 172 -6.84 -24.31 0.83
N GLY A 173 -7.50 -23.71 1.83
CA GLY A 173 -7.64 -24.22 3.19
C GLY A 173 -6.32 -24.36 3.95
N ARG A 174 -5.23 -23.77 3.43
CA ARG A 174 -3.86 -23.91 3.97
C ARG A 174 -3.22 -22.56 4.30
N ARG A 175 -3.86 -21.47 3.90
CA ARG A 175 -3.35 -20.10 4.04
C ARG A 175 -4.24 -19.33 5.00
N GLN A 176 -3.88 -18.07 5.19
CA GLN A 176 -4.68 -17.15 5.99
C GLN A 176 -5.90 -16.68 5.19
N GLY A 177 -7.03 -16.53 5.85
CA GLY A 177 -8.28 -16.08 5.27
C GLY A 177 -9.48 -16.89 5.74
N VAL A 178 -10.63 -16.50 5.24
CA VAL A 178 -11.94 -17.14 5.44
C VAL A 178 -12.14 -18.15 4.32
N SER A 179 -12.66 -19.34 4.65
CA SER A 179 -13.06 -20.29 3.61
C SER A 179 -14.22 -19.72 2.78
N PRO A 180 -14.36 -20.07 1.49
CA PRO A 180 -15.46 -19.59 0.65
C PRO A 180 -16.85 -19.80 1.27
N GLU A 181 -17.02 -20.92 1.98
CA GLU A 181 -18.27 -21.32 2.62
C GLU A 181 -18.62 -20.44 3.84
N GLU A 182 -17.62 -19.89 4.53
CA GLU A 182 -17.78 -19.06 5.73
C GLU A 182 -17.89 -17.56 5.42
N VAL A 183 -17.64 -17.13 4.17
CA VAL A 183 -17.63 -15.69 3.80
C VAL A 183 -18.96 -15.01 4.10
N VAL A 184 -20.09 -15.69 3.83
CA VAL A 184 -21.43 -15.12 4.07
C VAL A 184 -21.66 -14.83 5.55
N GLU A 185 -21.32 -15.78 6.41
CA GLU A 185 -21.45 -15.65 7.87
C GLU A 185 -20.53 -14.54 8.40
N PHE A 186 -19.28 -14.54 7.95
CA PHE A 186 -18.32 -13.52 8.36
C PHE A 186 -18.74 -12.12 7.94
N LEU A 187 -19.25 -11.93 6.71
CA LEU A 187 -19.77 -10.65 6.26
C LEU A 187 -20.90 -10.15 7.16
N GLY A 188 -21.85 -11.00 7.52
CA GLY A 188 -22.93 -10.62 8.45
C GLY A 188 -22.41 -10.16 9.82
N THR A 189 -21.33 -10.77 10.30
CA THR A 189 -20.66 -10.32 11.54
C THR A 189 -19.91 -9.00 11.34
N ALA A 190 -19.18 -8.86 10.23
CA ALA A 190 -18.36 -7.69 9.93
C ALA A 190 -19.20 -6.43 9.68
N GLU A 191 -20.38 -6.57 9.06
CA GLU A 191 -21.35 -5.49 8.84
C GLU A 191 -21.87 -4.89 10.16
N GLY A 192 -21.86 -5.67 11.26
CA GLY A 192 -22.21 -5.19 12.60
C GLY A 192 -21.12 -4.34 13.29
N LEU A 193 -19.92 -4.23 12.71
CA LEU A 193 -18.80 -3.52 13.31
C LEU A 193 -18.71 -2.07 12.81
N ALA A 194 -19.21 -1.11 13.60
CA ALA A 194 -19.36 0.30 13.22
C ALA A 194 -18.12 1.04 12.67
N GLY A 195 -16.91 0.56 12.93
CA GLY A 195 -15.67 1.21 12.48
C GLY A 195 -15.11 0.70 11.16
N ILE A 196 -15.79 -0.26 10.52
CA ILE A 196 -15.38 -0.82 9.24
C ILE A 196 -16.56 -0.85 8.26
N GLU A 197 -16.23 -0.97 6.98
CA GLU A 197 -17.19 -1.13 5.89
C GLU A 197 -16.67 -2.23 4.96
N PRO A 198 -17.30 -3.42 4.92
CA PRO A 198 -16.97 -4.43 3.93
C PRO A 198 -17.32 -3.92 2.52
N VAL A 199 -16.31 -3.81 1.64
CA VAL A 199 -16.46 -3.28 0.27
C VAL A 199 -16.06 -4.28 -0.81
N GLY A 200 -15.56 -5.45 -0.45
CA GLY A 200 -15.18 -6.45 -1.45
C GLY A 200 -14.41 -7.63 -0.89
N LEU A 201 -13.79 -8.38 -1.80
CA LEU A 201 -13.03 -9.58 -1.49
C LEU A 201 -11.56 -9.44 -1.92
N MET A 202 -10.70 -10.24 -1.30
CA MET A 202 -9.28 -10.32 -1.58
C MET A 202 -8.85 -11.78 -1.61
N THR A 203 -7.91 -12.13 -2.48
CA THR A 203 -7.24 -13.44 -2.38
C THR A 203 -5.75 -13.37 -2.71
N LEU A 204 -5.05 -14.41 -2.28
CA LEU A 204 -3.63 -14.66 -2.53
C LEU A 204 -3.47 -16.11 -3.03
N PRO A 205 -3.42 -16.32 -4.36
CA PRO A 205 -3.19 -17.65 -4.93
C PRO A 205 -1.85 -18.24 -4.46
N PRO A 206 -1.69 -19.58 -4.53
CA PRO A 206 -0.38 -20.22 -4.48
C PRO A 206 0.61 -19.55 -5.43
N TRP A 207 1.88 -19.47 -5.00
CA TRP A 207 2.92 -18.98 -5.90
C TRP A 207 3.12 -19.97 -7.05
N THR A 208 3.33 -19.42 -8.24
CA THR A 208 3.53 -20.15 -9.49
C THR A 208 4.42 -19.32 -10.40
N GLU A 209 5.20 -19.98 -11.25
CA GLU A 209 5.97 -19.33 -12.31
C GLU A 209 5.10 -18.94 -13.50
N ASP A 210 4.07 -19.74 -13.78
CA ASP A 210 3.08 -19.47 -14.82
C ASP A 210 1.96 -18.58 -14.26
N PRO A 211 1.79 -17.34 -14.74
CA PRO A 211 0.71 -16.46 -14.32
C PRO A 211 -0.68 -17.06 -14.60
N GLU A 212 -0.85 -17.84 -15.67
CA GLU A 212 -2.16 -18.41 -16.04
C GLU A 212 -2.66 -19.43 -15.02
N ALA A 213 -1.75 -20.12 -14.32
CA ALA A 213 -2.12 -21.01 -13.22
C ALA A 213 -2.81 -20.29 -12.04
N THR A 214 -2.76 -18.94 -11.99
CA THR A 214 -3.49 -18.13 -11.00
C THR A 214 -4.94 -17.85 -11.41
N ARG A 215 -5.26 -17.89 -12.71
CA ARG A 215 -6.57 -17.52 -13.28
C ARG A 215 -7.75 -18.23 -12.59
N PRO A 216 -7.72 -19.56 -12.33
CA PRO A 216 -8.85 -20.23 -11.69
C PRO A 216 -9.18 -19.70 -10.30
N TRP A 217 -8.19 -19.17 -9.57
CA TRP A 217 -8.41 -18.58 -8.24
C TRP A 217 -9.06 -17.20 -8.33
N PHE A 218 -8.66 -16.40 -9.33
CA PHE A 218 -9.25 -15.09 -9.58
C PHE A 218 -10.69 -15.20 -10.10
N ALA A 219 -10.96 -16.13 -11.01
CA ALA A 219 -12.31 -16.43 -11.47
C ALA A 219 -13.24 -16.82 -10.31
N LYS A 220 -12.79 -17.73 -9.43
CA LYS A 220 -13.54 -18.12 -8.21
C LYS A 220 -13.83 -16.93 -7.30
N LEU A 221 -12.86 -16.02 -7.11
CA LEU A 221 -13.08 -14.82 -6.29
C LEU A 221 -14.12 -13.89 -6.91
N ARG A 222 -14.05 -13.67 -8.23
CA ARG A 222 -15.04 -12.87 -8.97
C ARG A 222 -16.43 -13.46 -8.85
N GLU A 223 -16.58 -14.76 -9.12
CA GLU A 223 -17.86 -15.47 -9.06
C GLU A 223 -18.47 -15.39 -7.66
N LEU A 224 -17.66 -15.61 -6.61
CA LEU A 224 -18.11 -15.46 -5.22
C LEU A 224 -18.58 -14.02 -4.93
N ARG A 225 -17.81 -13.02 -5.37
CA ARG A 225 -18.17 -11.60 -5.22
C ARG A 225 -19.49 -11.29 -5.94
N ASP A 226 -19.66 -11.75 -7.17
CA ASP A 226 -20.85 -11.50 -7.97
C ASP A 226 -22.10 -12.12 -7.33
N GLN A 227 -22.00 -13.36 -6.82
CA GLN A 227 -23.08 -13.99 -6.05
C GLN A 227 -23.46 -13.20 -4.78
N LEU A 228 -22.46 -12.71 -4.05
CA LEU A 228 -22.69 -11.93 -2.84
C LEU A 228 -23.29 -10.55 -3.12
N ARG A 229 -23.02 -9.96 -4.28
CA ARG A 229 -23.54 -8.64 -4.66
C ARG A 229 -25.06 -8.60 -4.85
N GLU A 230 -25.68 -9.73 -5.17
CA GLU A 230 -27.15 -9.83 -5.24
C GLU A 230 -27.83 -9.44 -3.92
N VAL A 231 -27.18 -9.73 -2.79
CA VAL A 231 -27.67 -9.39 -1.45
C VAL A 231 -26.90 -8.24 -0.80
N ARG A 232 -25.67 -7.97 -1.25
CA ARG A 232 -24.78 -6.91 -0.75
C ARG A 232 -24.18 -6.10 -1.90
N PRO A 233 -24.96 -5.20 -2.53
CA PRO A 233 -24.53 -4.48 -3.73
C PRO A 233 -23.24 -3.67 -3.56
N GLY A 234 -22.90 -3.28 -2.32
CA GLY A 234 -21.68 -2.54 -1.95
C GLY A 234 -20.38 -3.35 -2.00
N LEU A 235 -20.42 -4.68 -2.15
CA LEU A 235 -19.23 -5.51 -2.32
C LEU A 235 -18.69 -5.41 -3.76
N THR A 236 -18.18 -4.26 -4.15
CA THR A 236 -17.74 -4.00 -5.53
C THR A 236 -16.28 -4.37 -5.78
N GLU A 237 -15.44 -4.42 -4.75
CA GLU A 237 -13.99 -4.51 -4.93
C GLU A 237 -13.47 -5.95 -5.03
N LEU A 238 -12.47 -6.15 -5.89
CA LEU A 238 -11.69 -7.38 -6.03
C LEU A 238 -10.21 -7.04 -5.96
N SER A 239 -9.61 -7.30 -4.80
CA SER A 239 -8.17 -7.14 -4.59
C SER A 239 -7.44 -8.44 -4.89
N MET A 240 -6.89 -8.56 -6.10
CA MET A 240 -6.18 -9.75 -6.55
C MET A 240 -5.14 -9.39 -7.62
N GLY A 241 -4.12 -10.22 -7.78
CA GLY A 241 -2.97 -9.93 -8.64
C GLY A 241 -1.85 -9.13 -7.93
N MET A 242 -0.64 -9.54 -8.25
CA MET A 242 0.66 -9.02 -7.82
C MET A 242 1.59 -8.90 -9.03
N SER A 243 2.85 -8.52 -8.81
CA SER A 243 3.80 -8.22 -9.90
C SER A 243 3.92 -9.30 -11.00
N GLY A 244 3.68 -10.58 -10.68
CA GLY A 244 3.79 -11.69 -11.64
C GLY A 244 2.51 -12.05 -12.38
N ASP A 245 1.35 -11.68 -11.86
CA ASP A 245 0.03 -12.19 -12.29
C ASP A 245 -1.06 -11.12 -12.38
N TYR A 246 -0.71 -9.83 -12.21
CA TYR A 246 -1.69 -8.75 -12.22
C TYR A 246 -2.42 -8.60 -13.56
N GLU A 247 -1.78 -8.87 -14.71
CA GLU A 247 -2.48 -8.80 -16.00
C GLU A 247 -3.60 -9.86 -16.08
N VAL A 248 -3.33 -11.09 -15.65
CA VAL A 248 -4.34 -12.17 -15.54
C VAL A 248 -5.44 -11.79 -14.56
N ALA A 249 -5.08 -11.19 -13.41
CA ALA A 249 -6.05 -10.74 -12.42
C ALA A 249 -6.99 -9.64 -12.97
N VAL A 250 -6.46 -8.68 -13.74
CA VAL A 250 -7.25 -7.63 -14.39
C VAL A 250 -8.26 -8.22 -15.38
N GLU A 251 -7.83 -9.20 -16.18
CA GLU A 251 -8.73 -9.92 -17.09
C GLU A 251 -9.85 -10.64 -16.35
N GLU A 252 -9.57 -11.20 -15.17
CA GLU A 252 -10.58 -11.83 -14.32
C GLU A 252 -11.37 -10.83 -13.45
N GLY A 253 -11.28 -9.53 -13.71
CA GLY A 253 -12.14 -8.54 -13.09
C GLY A 253 -11.55 -7.87 -11.84
N ALA A 254 -10.24 -7.95 -11.59
CA ALA A 254 -9.62 -7.22 -10.49
C ALA A 254 -9.94 -5.72 -10.57
N THR A 255 -10.23 -5.12 -9.42
CA THR A 255 -10.40 -3.66 -9.26
C THR A 255 -9.21 -3.05 -8.51
N MET A 256 -8.41 -3.88 -7.82
CA MET A 256 -7.17 -3.47 -7.18
C MET A 256 -6.08 -4.51 -7.41
N VAL A 257 -4.95 -4.08 -7.98
CA VAL A 257 -3.75 -4.92 -8.14
C VAL A 257 -2.64 -4.42 -7.23
N ARG A 258 -1.92 -5.34 -6.57
CA ARG A 258 -0.94 -5.03 -5.52
C ARG A 258 0.49 -5.26 -6.00
N VAL A 259 1.16 -4.22 -6.48
CA VAL A 259 2.45 -4.34 -7.16
C VAL A 259 3.58 -3.78 -6.30
N GLY A 260 4.63 -4.57 -6.10
CA GLY A 260 5.81 -4.18 -5.31
C GLY A 260 7.10 -4.32 -6.11
N THR A 261 7.55 -5.55 -6.32
CA THR A 261 8.82 -5.87 -7.01
C THR A 261 8.93 -5.22 -8.39
N ALA A 262 7.85 -5.18 -9.18
CA ALA A 262 7.90 -4.54 -10.50
C ALA A 262 8.04 -3.00 -10.44
N LEU A 263 7.76 -2.37 -9.29
CA LEU A 263 7.92 -0.92 -9.08
C LEU A 263 9.26 -0.57 -8.43
N PHE A 264 9.63 -1.29 -7.37
CA PHE A 264 10.75 -0.92 -6.49
C PHE A 264 11.95 -1.86 -6.58
N GLY A 265 11.87 -2.91 -7.41
CA GLY A 265 12.93 -3.90 -7.58
C GLY A 265 12.89 -5.03 -6.54
N PRO A 266 13.87 -5.94 -6.59
CA PRO A 266 13.97 -7.07 -5.67
C PRO A 266 14.20 -6.59 -4.24
N ARG A 267 13.68 -7.35 -3.28
CA ARG A 267 13.67 -6.97 -1.87
C ARG A 267 14.93 -7.48 -1.14
N PRO A 268 15.48 -6.75 -0.17
CA PRO A 268 16.35 -7.33 0.85
C PRO A 268 15.64 -8.46 1.64
N PRO A 269 16.36 -9.40 2.28
CA PRO A 269 15.76 -10.56 2.96
C PRO A 269 14.76 -10.20 4.08
N ASP A 270 13.78 -11.08 4.34
CA ASP A 270 12.66 -10.86 5.28
C ASP A 270 13.14 -10.47 6.67
N ARG A 271 12.88 -9.22 7.06
CA ARG A 271 12.93 -8.79 8.46
C ARG A 271 11.58 -8.21 8.83
N VAL A 272 10.88 -8.87 9.76
CA VAL A 272 9.73 -8.27 10.44
C VAL A 272 10.26 -7.13 11.31
N PRO A 273 9.77 -5.89 11.14
CA PRO A 273 10.19 -4.76 11.98
C PRO A 273 9.98 -5.09 13.46
N ASP A 274 10.93 -4.69 14.32
CA ASP A 274 10.84 -4.97 15.77
C ASP A 274 9.58 -4.38 16.41
N SER A 275 9.06 -3.28 15.85
CA SER A 275 7.81 -2.65 16.27
C SER A 275 6.58 -3.55 16.14
N ASP A 276 6.65 -4.58 15.30
CA ASP A 276 5.55 -5.48 14.94
C ASP A 276 5.75 -6.91 15.45
N ARG A 277 6.82 -7.15 16.21
CA ARG A 277 6.97 -8.39 16.95
C ARG A 277 5.98 -8.39 18.11
N SER A 278 5.15 -9.43 18.18
CA SER A 278 4.37 -9.70 19.40
C SER A 278 5.32 -9.71 20.60
N PRO A 279 5.04 -8.99 21.69
CA PRO A 279 5.85 -9.09 22.90
C PRO A 279 5.86 -10.56 23.30
N GLY A 280 7.04 -11.19 23.23
CA GLY A 280 7.18 -12.61 23.50
C GLY A 280 6.52 -12.94 24.83
N ARG A 281 5.71 -14.01 24.86
CA ARG A 281 5.38 -14.67 26.12
C ARG A 281 6.71 -14.87 26.84
N ARG A 282 6.90 -14.20 27.99
CA ARG A 282 7.99 -14.53 28.90
C ARG A 282 7.81 -16.02 29.19
N GLY A 283 8.73 -16.86 28.71
CA GLY A 283 8.77 -18.25 29.08
C GLY A 283 8.84 -18.36 30.61
N PRO A 284 8.28 -19.42 31.22
CA PRO A 284 8.43 -19.61 32.65
C PRO A 284 9.93 -19.70 32.96
N ARG A 285 10.34 -18.98 34.02
CA ARG A 285 11.69 -19.09 34.60
C ARG A 285 11.90 -20.48 35.17
#